data_AF-A0A528N1G5-F1
#
_entry.id   AF-A0A528N1G5-F1
#
_cell.length_a   1.000
_cell.length_b   1.000
_cell.length_c   1.000
_cell.angle_alpha   90.00
_cell.angle_beta   90.00
_cell.angle_gamma   90.00
#
_symmetry.space_group_name_H-M   'P 1'
#
loop_
_entity.id
_entity.type
_entity.pdbx_description
1 polymer ?
#
loop_
_entity_poly.entity_id
_entity_poly.type
_entity_poly.pdbx_seq_one_letter_code
_entity_poly.pdbx_strand_id
1 'polypeptide(L)' 'GIGQGKIGFLRHELGHSVDIMHTIKQALDPQNIMNPGKILPAD' A
#
# COMPACT_ATOMS: atom_id res chain seq x y z
N GLY A 1 11.12 4.06 5.32
CA GLY A 1 9.66 3.95 5.10
C GLY A 1 9.34 4.37 3.68
N ILE A 2 8.34 3.74 3.04
CA ILE A 2 7.77 4.27 1.79
C ILE A 2 7.04 5.57 2.17
N GLY A 3 7.57 6.72 1.75
CA GLY A 3 6.87 8.00 1.83
C GLY A 3 5.92 8.19 0.63
N GLN A 4 5.05 9.19 0.71
CA GLN A 4 4.04 9.50 -0.32
C GLN A 4 4.63 9.59 -1.75
N GLY A 5 5.82 10.20 -1.89
CA GLY A 5 6.48 10.36 -3.19
C GLY A 5 6.96 9.06 -3.85
N LYS A 6 6.95 7.93 -3.12
CA LYS A 6 7.38 6.62 -3.65
C LYS A 6 6.21 5.67 -3.98
N ILE A 7 4.96 6.10 -3.74
CA ILE A 7 3.77 5.28 -3.98
C ILE A 7 3.59 4.96 -5.47
N GLY A 8 3.80 5.92 -6.37
CA GLY A 8 3.71 5.67 -7.81
C GLY A 8 4.77 4.69 -8.35
N PHE A 9 5.96 4.67 -7.74
CA PHE A 9 7.04 3.75 -8.12
C PHE A 9 6.82 2.33 -7.61
N LEU A 10 6.09 2.15 -6.51
CA LEU A 10 5.85 0.84 -5.90
C LEU A 10 5.21 -0.16 -6.87
N ARG A 11 4.22 0.26 -7.66
CA ARG A 11 3.59 -0.64 -8.64
C ARG A 11 4.49 -0.92 -9.84
N HIS A 12 5.34 0.04 -10.22
CA HIS A 12 6.34 -0.18 -11.25
C HIS A 12 7.43 -1.17 -10.81
N GLU A 13 7.89 -1.08 -9.56
CA GLU A 13 8.97 -1.90 -9.02
C GLU A 13 8.52 -3.30 -8.57
N LEU A 14 7.32 -3.41 -7.95
CA LEU A 14 6.86 -4.63 -7.29
C LEU A 14 5.66 -5.29 -7.98
N GLY A 15 5.04 -4.61 -8.94
CA GLY A 15 3.91 -5.12 -9.73
C GLY A 15 2.79 -5.67 -8.86
N HIS A 16 2.34 -6.89 -9.19
CA HIS A 16 1.26 -7.61 -8.51
C HIS A 16 1.50 -7.85 -7.00
N SER A 17 2.75 -7.75 -6.52
CA SER A 17 3.02 -7.89 -5.09
C SER A 17 2.34 -6.78 -4.26
N VAL A 18 2.06 -5.62 -4.89
CA VAL A 18 1.33 -4.51 -4.26
C VAL A 18 -0.09 -4.93 -3.85
N ASP A 19 -0.75 -5.76 -4.66
CA ASP A 19 -2.12 -6.23 -4.39
C ASP A 19 -2.16 -7.18 -3.18
N ILE A 20 -1.13 -8.02 -3.04
CA ILE A 20 -0.96 -8.87 -1.84
C ILE A 20 -0.74 -7.99 -0.61
N MET A 21 0.10 -6.96 -0.69
CA MET A 21 0.31 -6.03 0.42
C MET A 21 -0.98 -5.30 0.79
N HIS A 22 -1.81 -4.93 -0.19
CA HIS A 22 -3.11 -4.32 0.05
C HIS A 22 -4.06 -5.29 0.77
N THR A 23 -4.10 -6.54 0.33
CA THR A 23 -4.92 -7.59 0.95
C THR A 23 -4.51 -7.83 2.41
N ILE A 24 -3.21 -7.95 2.67
CA ILE A 24 -2.69 -8.11 4.04
C ILE A 24 -3.01 -6.88 4.90
N LYS A 25 -2.82 -5.68 4.36
CA LYS A 25 -3.10 -4.42 5.05
C LYS A 25 -4.58 -4.31 5.43
N GLN A 26 -5.50 -4.67 4.54
CA GLN A 26 -6.93 -4.66 4.82
C GLN A 26 -7.33 -5.71 5.88
N ALA A 27 -6.72 -6.89 5.84
CA ALA A 27 -6.98 -7.92 6.84
C ALA A 27 -6.50 -7.52 8.24
N LEU A 28 -5.36 -6.83 8.33
CA LEU A 28 -4.74 -6.44 9.61
C LEU A 28 -5.22 -5.09 10.14
N ASP A 29 -5.60 -4.17 9.26
CA ASP A 29 -5.98 -2.80 9.61
C ASP A 29 -7.17 -2.32 8.77
N PRO A 30 -8.35 -2.93 8.97
CA PRO A 30 -9.55 -2.61 8.19
C PRO A 30 -10.07 -1.20 8.44
N GLN A 31 -9.70 -0.59 9.58
CA GLN A 31 -10.08 0.79 9.93
C GLN A 31 -9.01 1.81 9.51
N ASN A 32 -7.91 1.34 8.90
CA ASN A 32 -6.79 2.16 8.44
C ASN A 32 -6.22 3.11 9.53
N ILE A 33 -6.18 2.63 10.77
CA ILE A 33 -5.67 3.39 11.92
C ILE A 33 -4.14 3.41 11.96
N MET A 34 -3.48 2.42 11.35
CA MET A 34 -2.02 2.36 11.29
C MET A 34 -1.49 3.13 10.09
N ASN A 35 -0.88 4.29 10.38
CA ASN A 35 -0.21 5.16 9.41
C ASN A 35 -1.18 5.66 8.31
N PRO A 36 -2.20 6.45 8.70
CA PRO A 36 -3.19 7.00 7.79
C PRO A 36 -2.53 7.81 6.67
N GLY A 37 -3.05 7.65 5.45
CA GLY A 37 -2.49 8.26 4.24
C GLY A 37 -1.46 7.39 3.52
N LYS A 38 -0.93 6.32 4.13
CA LYS A 38 -0.11 5.33 3.41
C LYS A 38 -1.01 4.40 2.58
N ILE A 39 -1.61 4.95 1.53
CA ILE A 39 -2.49 4.24 0.62
C ILE A 39 -1.61 3.58 -0.43
N LEU A 40 -1.59 2.25 -0.45
CA LEU A 40 -1.00 1.53 -1.59
C LEU A 40 -1.80 1.90 -2.84
N PRO A 41 -1.17 2.06 -4.01
CA PRO A 41 -1.91 2.40 -5.22
C PRO A 41 -3.06 1.40 -5.41
N ALA A 42 -4.30 1.88 -5.31
CA ALA A 42 -5.43 1.18 -5.90
C ALA A 42 -5.32 1.40 -7.41
N ASP A 43 -5.59 0.35 -8.18
CA ASP A 43 -5.67 0.45 -9.64
C ASP A 43 -6.66 1.53 -10.10
#